data_AF-A0A5K1BF01-F1
#
_entry.id   AF-A0A5K1BF01-F1
#
_cell.length_a   1.000
_cell.length_b   1.000
_cell.length_c   1.000
_cell.angle_alpha   90.00
_cell.angle_beta   90.00
_cell.angle_gamma   90.00
#
_symmetry.space_group_name_H-M   'P 1'
#
loop_
_entity.id
_entity.type
_entity.pdbx_description
1 polymer ?
#
loop_
_entity_poly.entity_id
_entity_poly.type
_entity_poly.pdbx_seq_one_letter_code
_entity_poly.pdbx_strand_id
1 'polypeptide(L)' 'ASPRMRFNKEGILLAVSTADNGFKILANADGLRLLHTLESRSFDASRVVSEATK' A
#
# COMPACT_ATOMS: atom_id res chain seq x y z
N ALA A 1 3.86 -2.46 -23.61
CA ALA A 1 3.78 -1.68 -22.36
C ALA A 1 5.09 -0.90 -22.18
N SER A 2 5.05 0.31 -21.61
CA SER A 2 6.26 1.07 -21.28
C SER A 2 6.53 0.93 -19.78
N PRO A 3 7.70 0.42 -19.35
CA PRO A 3 8.01 0.31 -17.93
C PRO A 3 7.96 1.67 -17.24
N ARG A 4 7.27 1.75 -16.10
CA ARG A 4 7.11 2.97 -15.29
C ARG A 4 7.66 2.70 -13.90
N MET A 5 8.42 3.67 -13.40
CA MET A 5 8.90 3.70 -12.03
C MET A 5 8.62 5.07 -11.42
N ARG A 6 8.04 5.11 -10.21
CA ARG A 6 7.76 6.36 -9.50
C ARG A 6 8.01 6.21 -8.01
N PHE A 7 8.78 7.13 -7.45
CA PHE A 7 8.86 7.31 -6.01
C PHE A 7 7.69 8.17 -5.51
N ASN A 8 7.27 7.94 -4.27
CA ASN A 8 6.50 8.95 -3.54
C ASN A 8 7.43 10.13 -3.15
N LYS A 9 6.82 11.23 -2.71
CA LYS A 9 7.55 12.47 -2.38
C LYS A 9 8.59 12.27 -1.29
N GLU A 10 8.31 11.39 -0.34
CA GLU A 10 9.17 11.08 0.80
C GLU A 10 10.27 10.08 0.46
N GLY A 11 10.23 9.45 -0.72
CA GLY A 11 11.23 8.46 -1.15
C GLY A 11 11.16 7.12 -0.42
N ILE A 12 10.10 6.86 0.35
CA ILE A 12 9.93 5.62 1.15
C ILE A 12 9.14 4.53 0.41
N LEU A 13 8.49 4.85 -0.70
CA LEU A 13 7.73 3.95 -1.57
C LEU A 13 8.17 4.09 -3.03
N LEU A 14 8.27 2.95 -3.73
CA LEU A 14 8.53 2.87 -5.17
C LEU A 14 7.46 2.01 -5.85
N ALA A 15 6.72 2.61 -6.79
CA ALA A 15 5.81 1.88 -7.67
C ALA A 15 6.53 1.46 -8.96
N VAL A 16 6.45 0.18 -9.31
CA VAL A 16 7.03 -0.39 -10.53
C VAL A 16 5.97 -1.14 -11.33
N SER A 17 5.86 -0.87 -12.63
CA SER A 17 5.04 -1.68 -13.54
C SER A 17 5.71 -3.02 -13.83
N THR A 18 4.94 -4.10 -13.87
CA THR A 18 5.43 -5.45 -14.16
C THR A 18 5.11 -5.87 -15.61
N ALA A 19 5.77 -6.92 -16.08
CA ALA A 19 5.66 -7.39 -17.47
C ALA A 19 4.26 -7.94 -17.84
N ASP A 20 3.49 -8.35 -16.84
CA ASP A 20 2.10 -8.79 -16.92
C ASP A 20 1.08 -7.64 -16.84
N ASN A 21 1.52 -6.40 -17.13
CA ASN A 21 0.74 -5.17 -17.04
C ASN A 21 0.23 -4.83 -15.62
N GLY A 22 0.71 -5.51 -14.58
CA GLY A 22 0.47 -5.15 -13.19
C GLY A 22 1.38 -4.03 -12.68
N PHE A 23 1.30 -3.77 -11.36
CA PHE A 23 2.29 -2.98 -10.64
C PHE A 23 2.61 -3.61 -9.29
N LYS A 24 3.80 -3.33 -8.76
CA LYS A 24 4.23 -3.69 -7.40
C LYS A 24 4.68 -2.42 -6.66
N ILE A 25 4.53 -2.42 -5.34
CA ILE A 25 5.05 -1.39 -4.45
C ILE A 25 6.21 -1.99 -3.65
N LEU A 26 7.36 -1.34 -3.71
CA LEU A 26 8.51 -1.61 -2.84
C LEU A 26 8.53 -0.54 -1.75
N ALA A 27 8.77 -0.94 -0.51
CA ALA A 27 8.81 -0.06 0.64
C ALA A 27 10.10 -0.29 1.42
N ASN A 28 10.70 0.79 1.92
CA ASN A 28 11.76 0.69 2.93
C ASN A 28 11.14 0.49 4.32
N ALA A 29 11.96 0.45 5.38
CA ALA A 29 11.49 0.25 6.75
C ALA A 29 10.43 1.30 7.16
N ASP A 30 10.62 2.57 6.81
CA ASP A 30 9.66 3.64 7.13
C ASP A 30 8.35 3.48 6.34
N GLY A 31 8.44 3.12 5.06
CA GLY A 31 7.30 2.81 4.21
C GLY A 31 6.51 1.61 4.73
N LEU A 32 7.18 0.56 5.20
CA LEU A 32 6.55 -0.60 5.84
C LEU A 32 5.81 -0.19 7.14
N ARG A 33 6.42 0.66 7.98
CA ARG A 33 5.74 1.19 9.18
C ARG A 33 4.49 2.01 8.83
N LEU A 34 4.56 2.82 7.77
CA LEU A 34 3.41 3.58 7.26
C LEU A 34 2.30 2.64 6.77
N LEU A 35 2.64 1.64 5.95
CA LEU A 35 1.70 0.67 5.41
C LEU A 35 1.02 -0.13 6.52
N HIS A 36 1.78 -0.63 7.50
CA HIS A 36 1.23 -1.33 8.66
C HIS A 36 0.25 -0.47 9.47
N THR A 37 0.55 0.82 9.66
CA THR A 37 -0.35 1.75 10.36
C THR A 37 -1.65 1.96 9.58
N LEU A 38 -1.58 1.98 8.25
CA LEU A 38 -2.75 2.12 7.39
C LEU A 38 -3.60 0.83 7.37
N GLU A 39 -2.96 -0.33 7.26
CA GLU A 39 -3.62 -1.64 7.33
C GLU A 39 -4.30 -1.85 8.68
N SER A 40 -3.61 -1.53 9.79
CA SER A 40 -4.17 -1.62 11.14
C SER A 40 -5.45 -0.78 11.30
N ARG A 41 -5.45 0.46 10.80
CA ARG A 41 -6.66 1.31 10.80
C ARG A 41 -7.77 0.77 9.92
N SER A 42 -7.42 0.25 8.74
CA SER A 42 -8.41 -0.30 7.79
C SER A 42 -9.07 -1.57 8.32
N PHE A 43 -8.28 -2.44 8.96
CA PHE A 43 -8.77 -3.65 9.61
C PHE A 43 -9.72 -3.33 10.77
N ASP A 44 -9.39 -2.35 11.60
CA ASP A 44 -10.24 -1.94 12.72
C ASP A 44 -11.56 -1.32 12.23
N ALA A 45 -11.51 -0.47 11.21
CA ALA A 45 -12.70 0.06 10.56
C ALA A 45 -13.59 -1.05 9.96
N SER A 46 -12.99 -2.05 9.31
CA SER A 46 -13.73 -3.20 8.78
C SER A 46 -14.39 -4.03 9.88
N ARG A 47 -13.76 -4.17 11.05
CA ARG A 47 -14.34 -4.86 12.21
C ARG A 47 -15.53 -4.09 12.78
N VAL A 48 -15.40 -2.77 12.94
CA VAL A 48 -16.49 -1.90 13.40
C VAL A 48 -17.70 -1.97 12.45
N VAL A 49 -17.45 -1.97 11.14
CA VAL A 49 -18.52 -2.14 10.13
C VAL A 49 -19.16 -3.54 10.22
N SER A 50 -18.35 -4.58 10.48
CA SER A 50 -18.85 -5.96 10.64
C SER A 50 -19.66 -6.15 11.92
N GLU A 51 -19.32 -5.45 13.01
CA GLU A 51 -20.10 -5.45 14.26
C GLU A 51 -21.36 -4.58 14.17
N ALA A 52 -21.33 -3.47 13.43
CA ALA A 52 -22.50 -2.60 13.24
C ALA A 52 -23.56 -3.16 12.27
N THR A 53 -23.21 -4.19 11.49
CA THR A 53 -24.11 -4.89 10.57
C THR A 53 -24.66 -6.20 11.12
N LYS A 54 -24.43 -6.47 12.41
CA LYS A 54 -25.00 -7.60 13.15
C LYS A 54 -26.11 -7.12 14.09
#